data_AF-A0A948VTB1-F1
#
_entry.id   AF-A0A948VTB1-F1
#
_cell.length_a   1.000
_cell.length_b   1.000
_cell.length_c   1.000
_cell.angle_alpha   90.00
_cell.angle_beta   90.00
_cell.angle_gamma   90.00
#
_symmetry.space_group_name_H-M   'P 1'
#
loop_
_entity.id
_entity.type
_entity.pdbx_description
1 polymer ?
#
loop_
_entity_poly.entity_id
_entity_poly.type
_entity_poly.pdbx_seq_one_letter_code
_entity_poly.pdbx_strand_id
1 'polypeptide(L)'
;MVQFKSSVVFKAGLAIACMASIVAANWMAASDAVAKRNVPDSVKVACSGDYKRFCGKYEVGTSKLDQCMRANGKRLSRVCVRELADHGMVPRSLLRKARQR
;
A
#
# COMPACT_ATOMS: atom_id res chain seq x y z
N MET A 1 -17.10 -15.09 -13.78
CA MET A 1 -17.52 -16.41 -14.31
C MET A 1 -16.26 -17.25 -14.48
N VAL A 2 -16.12 -18.22 -13.58
CA VAL A 2 -14.98 -19.13 -13.40
C VAL A 2 -15.25 -20.33 -14.30
N GLN A 3 -14.46 -20.63 -15.34
CA GLN A 3 -14.83 -21.81 -16.15
C GLN A 3 -13.78 -22.53 -17.03
N PHE A 4 -12.47 -22.50 -16.78
CA PHE A 4 -11.57 -23.49 -17.43
C PHE A 4 -10.44 -23.93 -16.52
N LYS A 5 -10.81 -24.70 -15.50
CA LYS A 5 -9.91 -25.48 -14.65
C LYS A 5 -10.41 -26.90 -14.77
N SER A 6 -9.68 -27.76 -15.50
CA SER A 6 -9.73 -29.24 -15.49
C SER A 6 -9.44 -29.82 -16.88
N SER A 7 -8.17 -29.98 -17.25
CA SER A 7 -7.81 -30.90 -18.36
C SER A 7 -6.46 -31.61 -18.21
N VAL A 8 -5.75 -31.46 -17.09
CA VAL A 8 -4.48 -32.20 -16.88
C VAL A 8 -4.54 -33.12 -15.66
N VAL A 9 -5.75 -33.41 -15.18
CA VAL A 9 -6.07 -34.61 -14.39
C VAL A 9 -6.24 -35.78 -15.39
N PHE A 10 -5.19 -36.21 -16.09
CA PHE A 10 -5.30 -37.39 -16.97
C PHE A 10 -4.04 -38.26 -17.13
N LYS A 11 -3.02 -38.09 -16.28
CA LYS A 11 -1.91 -39.05 -16.19
C LYS A 11 -1.64 -39.49 -14.76
N ALA A 12 -2.70 -39.83 -14.05
CA ALA A 12 -2.63 -40.79 -12.95
C ALA A 12 -3.01 -42.15 -13.52
N GLY A 13 -2.05 -43.05 -13.71
CA GLY A 13 -2.34 -44.41 -14.15
C GLY A 13 -1.18 -45.21 -14.71
N LEU A 14 -0.06 -45.35 -13.98
CA LEU A 14 0.51 -46.68 -13.70
C LEU A 14 1.55 -46.57 -12.57
N ALA A 15 1.45 -47.53 -11.65
CA ALA A 15 2.12 -47.63 -10.37
C ALA A 15 3.66 -47.53 -10.42
N ILE A 16 4.24 -47.09 -9.30
CA ILE A 16 5.44 -47.57 -8.57
C ILE A 16 5.81 -46.41 -7.61
N ALA A 17 5.16 -46.32 -6.46
CA ALA A 17 5.65 -46.81 -5.17
C ALA A 17 6.84 -46.00 -4.58
N CYS A 18 6.56 -45.32 -3.45
CA CYS A 18 7.49 -45.02 -2.36
C CYS A 18 8.54 -43.90 -2.47
N MET A 19 8.24 -42.75 -3.09
CA MET A 19 9.01 -41.52 -2.81
C MET A 19 8.13 -40.41 -2.26
N ALA A 20 7.72 -40.58 -1.00
CA ALA A 20 7.43 -39.42 -0.16
C ALA A 20 8.76 -38.68 0.06
N SER A 21 8.76 -37.36 -0.20
CA SER A 21 9.81 -36.38 0.12
C SER A 21 10.81 -36.03 -0.99
N ILE A 22 10.39 -35.35 -2.07
CA ILE A 22 11.27 -34.35 -2.74
C ILE A 22 10.46 -33.10 -3.11
N VAL A 23 10.45 -32.16 -2.15
CA VAL A 23 10.52 -30.70 -2.34
C VAL A 23 9.41 -30.05 -3.19
N ALA A 24 8.26 -29.82 -2.54
CA ALA A 24 7.35 -28.73 -2.89
C ALA A 24 7.99 -27.38 -2.52
N ALA A 25 8.98 -26.92 -3.30
CA ALA A 25 9.57 -25.60 -3.12
C ALA A 25 9.61 -24.85 -4.44
N ASN A 26 8.49 -24.25 -4.83
CA ASN A 26 8.55 -22.91 -5.43
C ASN A 26 7.23 -22.17 -5.29
N TRP A 27 6.77 -22.03 -4.05
CA TRP A 27 5.77 -21.03 -3.70
C TRP A 27 6.42 -19.66 -3.91
N MET A 28 6.04 -18.96 -4.98
CA MET A 28 6.38 -17.55 -5.13
C MET A 28 5.74 -16.77 -3.98
N ALA A 29 6.54 -16.49 -2.95
CA ALA A 29 6.23 -15.52 -1.93
C ALA A 29 6.61 -14.13 -2.48
N ALA A 30 5.63 -13.30 -2.80
CA ALA A 30 5.84 -11.86 -2.86
C ALA A 30 5.87 -11.34 -1.42
N SER A 31 7.07 -11.16 -0.87
CA SER A 31 7.27 -10.55 0.44
C SER A 31 7.24 -9.03 0.31
N ASP A 32 6.06 -8.41 0.39
CA ASP A 32 5.94 -6.95 0.57
C ASP A 32 6.31 -6.60 2.02
N ALA A 33 7.61 -6.49 2.31
CA ALA A 33 8.07 -5.81 3.50
C ALA A 33 7.68 -4.32 3.38
N VAL A 34 6.60 -3.89 4.04
CA VAL A 34 6.22 -2.47 4.11
C VAL A 34 7.23 -1.73 4.99
N ALA A 35 8.31 -1.26 4.36
CA ALA A 35 9.22 -0.31 4.97
C ALA A 35 8.47 1.03 5.20
N LYS A 36 8.58 1.59 6.42
CA LYS A 36 8.13 2.96 6.68
C LYS A 36 8.96 3.90 5.81
N ARG A 37 8.30 4.82 5.10
CA ARG A 37 8.98 5.86 4.32
C ARG A 37 9.59 6.89 5.28
N ASN A 38 10.77 7.38 4.94
CA ASN A 38 11.34 8.53 5.64
C ASN A 38 10.47 9.76 5.34
N VAL A 39 9.98 10.42 6.38
CA VAL A 39 9.20 11.65 6.28
C VAL A 39 10.09 12.81 6.74
N PRO A 40 10.32 13.83 5.89
CA PRO A 40 11.14 14.99 6.22
C PRO A 40 10.45 15.80 7.32
N ASP A 41 11.25 16.48 8.13
CA ASP A 41 10.74 17.20 9.29
C ASP A 41 9.86 18.39 8.89
N SER A 42 10.09 18.99 7.71
CA SER A 42 9.19 20.00 7.11
C SER A 42 7.75 19.49 7.02
N VAL A 43 7.57 18.29 6.47
CA VAL A 43 6.26 17.63 6.35
C VAL A 43 5.70 17.29 7.72
N LYS A 44 6.52 16.78 8.65
CA LYS A 44 6.04 16.44 10.01
C LYS A 44 5.49 17.67 10.73
N VAL A 45 6.21 18.80 10.65
CA VAL A 45 5.80 20.06 11.29
C VAL A 45 4.55 20.63 10.60
N ALA A 46 4.59 20.79 9.28
CA ALA A 46 3.49 21.38 8.50
C ALA A 46 2.19 20.57 8.61
N CYS A 47 2.28 19.25 8.63
CA CYS A 47 1.12 18.36 8.69
C CYS A 47 0.75 17.91 10.11
N SER A 48 1.47 18.32 11.16
CA SER A 48 1.27 17.82 12.53
C SER A 48 -0.18 17.94 13.02
N GLY A 49 -0.82 19.10 12.81
CA GLY A 49 -2.22 19.33 13.16
C GLY A 49 -3.20 18.51 12.32
N ASP A 50 -2.94 18.41 11.02
CA ASP A 50 -3.75 17.62 10.09
C ASP A 50 -3.67 16.11 10.39
N TYR A 51 -2.47 15.62 10.74
CA TYR A 51 -2.25 14.24 11.19
C TYR A 51 -3.12 13.93 12.39
N LYS A 52 -3.00 14.72 13.47
CA LYS A 52 -3.75 14.50 14.70
C LYS A 52 -5.27 14.59 14.49
N ARG A 53 -5.73 15.55 13.67
CA ARG A 53 -7.14 15.83 13.47
C ARG A 53 -7.86 14.82 12.58
N PHE A 54 -7.22 14.32 11.53
CA PHE A 54 -7.89 13.48 10.53
C PHE A 54 -7.36 12.05 10.49
N CYS A 55 -6.09 11.83 10.79
CA CYS A 55 -5.39 10.57 10.53
C CYS A 55 -4.58 10.04 11.72
N GLY A 56 -4.88 10.47 12.95
CA GLY A 56 -4.08 10.19 14.15
C GLY A 56 -3.99 8.70 14.54
N LYS A 57 -4.81 7.85 13.91
CA LYS A 57 -4.77 6.38 14.05
C LYS A 57 -3.59 5.75 13.30
N TYR A 58 -2.99 6.44 12.33
CA TYR A 58 -1.94 5.91 11.48
C TYR A 58 -0.60 6.54 11.82
N GLU A 59 0.44 5.72 11.89
CA GLU A 59 1.80 6.21 12.10
C GLU A 59 2.33 6.96 10.87
N VAL A 60 3.17 7.97 11.14
CA VAL A 60 3.85 8.78 10.12
C VAL A 60 4.75 7.89 9.26
N GLY A 61 4.69 8.08 7.94
CA GLY A 61 5.47 7.31 6.96
C GLY A 61 4.87 5.96 6.55
N THR A 62 3.65 5.65 7.00
CA THR A 62 2.93 4.43 6.57
C THR A 62 2.07 4.67 5.33
N SER A 63 1.94 3.66 4.47
CA SER A 63 1.03 3.72 3.31
C SER A 63 -0.43 3.96 3.69
N LYS A 64 -0.84 3.56 4.91
CA LYS A 64 -2.21 3.81 5.43
C LYS A 64 -2.43 5.29 5.73
N LEU A 65 -1.41 5.98 6.25
CA LEU A 65 -1.46 7.42 6.45
C LEU A 65 -1.62 8.17 5.13
N ASP A 66 -0.83 7.81 4.11
CA ASP A 66 -0.90 8.43 2.79
C ASP A 66 -2.31 8.31 2.19
N GLN A 67 -2.94 7.14 2.35
CA GLN A 67 -4.32 6.90 1.92
C GLN A 67 -5.33 7.75 2.70
N CYS A 68 -5.18 7.84 4.03
CA CYS A 68 -6.04 8.69 4.86
C CYS A 68 -5.93 10.17 4.47
N MET A 69 -4.71 10.66 4.23
CA MET A 69 -4.46 12.03 3.76
C MET A 69 -5.05 12.27 2.38
N ARG A 70 -4.95 11.30 1.47
CA ARG A 70 -5.58 11.38 0.13
C ARG A 70 -7.10 11.48 0.22
N ALA A 71 -7.73 10.71 1.11
CA ALA A 71 -9.16 10.73 1.34
C ALA A 71 -9.62 12.07 1.95
N ASN A 72 -8.84 12.61 2.89
CA ASN A 72 -9.13 13.89 3.54
C ASN A 72 -8.57 15.10 2.79
N GLY A 73 -8.09 14.96 1.55
CA GLY A 73 -7.46 16.05 0.78
C GLY A 73 -8.30 17.30 0.53
N LYS A 74 -9.61 17.27 0.82
CA LYS A 74 -10.51 18.43 0.87
C LYS A 74 -10.70 19.02 2.29
N ARG A 75 -10.00 18.51 3.30
CA ARG A 75 -10.08 18.95 4.71
C ARG A 75 -8.72 19.31 5.30
N LEU A 76 -7.61 18.82 4.73
CA LEU A 76 -6.24 19.15 5.14
C LEU A 76 -5.85 20.62 4.92
N SER A 77 -4.93 21.20 5.69
CA SER A 77 -4.43 22.54 5.40
C SER A 77 -3.76 22.63 4.01
N ARG A 78 -3.78 23.83 3.39
CA ARG A 78 -3.10 24.08 2.11
C ARG A 78 -1.59 23.86 2.21
N VAL A 79 -1.01 24.20 3.36
CA VAL A 79 0.42 24.06 3.63
C VAL A 79 0.80 22.58 3.67
N CYS A 80 0.09 21.75 4.44
CA CYS A 80 0.36 20.32 4.52
C CYS A 80 0.28 19.62 3.15
N VAL A 81 -0.74 19.91 2.36
CA VAL A 81 -0.91 19.27 1.04
C VAL A 81 0.20 19.67 0.06
N ARG A 82 0.73 20.90 0.19
CA ARG A 82 1.88 21.35 -0.59
C ARG A 82 3.14 20.59 -0.23
N GLU A 83 3.50 20.55 1.04
CA GLU A 83 4.70 19.83 1.50
C GLU A 83 4.64 18.33 1.12
N LEU A 84 3.48 17.70 1.30
CA LEU A 84 3.30 16.29 0.89
C LEU A 84 3.47 16.08 -0.62
N ALA A 85 3.03 17.03 -1.44
CA ALA A 85 3.15 16.94 -2.89
C ALA A 85 4.58 17.26 -3.38
N ASP A 86 5.24 18.23 -2.74
CA ASP A 86 6.60 18.67 -3.06
C ASP A 86 7.61 17.57 -2.72
N HIS A 87 7.38 16.82 -1.64
CA HIS A 87 8.17 15.64 -1.28
C HIS A 87 7.68 14.32 -1.91
N GLY A 88 6.71 14.36 -2.84
CA GLY A 88 6.26 13.17 -3.57
C GLY A 88 5.49 12.13 -2.77
N MET A 89 5.03 12.46 -1.55
CA MET A 89 4.29 11.54 -0.66
C MET A 89 2.83 11.38 -1.10
N VAL A 90 2.26 12.41 -1.73
CA VAL A 90 0.91 12.40 -2.30
C VAL A 90 0.91 12.93 -3.72
N PRO A 91 -0.04 12.50 -4.58
CA PRO A 91 -0.15 13.03 -5.93
C PRO A 91 -0.54 14.51 -5.92
N ARG A 92 -0.08 15.27 -6.93
CA ARG A 92 -0.47 16.68 -7.13
C ARG A 92 -1.98 16.89 -7.32
N SER A 93 -2.75 15.83 -7.60
CA SER A 93 -4.22 15.89 -7.57
C SER A 93 -4.77 16.31 -6.21
N LEU A 94 -4.03 16.07 -5.13
CA LEU A 94 -4.40 16.51 -3.78
C LEU A 94 -4.34 18.03 -3.64
N LEU A 95 -3.32 18.68 -4.22
CA LEU A 95 -3.22 20.15 -4.27
C LEU A 95 -4.42 20.77 -4.98
N ARG A 96 -4.86 20.18 -6.09
CA ARG A 96 -6.05 20.63 -6.82
C ARG A 96 -7.31 20.52 -5.94
N LYS A 97 -7.51 19.38 -5.27
CA LYS A 97 -8.62 19.19 -4.32
C LYS A 97 -8.55 20.18 -3.14
N ALA A 98 -7.35 20.52 -2.68
CA ALA A 98 -7.14 21.48 -1.61
C ALA A 98 -7.47 22.92 -2.01
N ARG A 99 -7.22 23.29 -3.28
CA ARG A 99 -7.52 24.61 -3.85
C ARG A 99 -9.02 24.85 -4.09
N GLN A 100 -9.79 23.80 -4.32
CA GLN A 100 -11.23 23.85 -4.62
C GLN A 100 -12.10 24.01 -3.34
N ARG A 101 -11.59 24.67 -2.31
CA ARG A 101 -12.27 24.89 -1.02
C ARG A 101 -12.20 26.36 -0.68
#